data_AF-A0A5H2YNI2-F1
#
_entry.id   AF-A0A5H2YNI2-F1
#
_cell.length_a   1.000
_cell.length_b   1.000
_cell.length_c   1.000
_cell.angle_alpha   90.00
_cell.angle_beta   90.00
_cell.angle_gamma   90.00
#
_symmetry.space_group_name_H-M   'P 1'
#
loop_
_entity.id
_entity.type
_entity.pdbx_description
1 polymer ?
#
loop_
_entity_poly.entity_id
_entity_poly.type
_entity_poly.pdbx_seq_one_letter_code
_entity_poly.pdbx_strand_id
1 'polypeptide(L)' 'MSFFDGSIGRCEAVHEMVLTDQTQRQCALEHGCPPGRECPLDGCFAQVSGLAESDMPVTGETTAKRFRH' A
#
# COMPACT_ATOMS: atom_id res chain seq x y z
N MET A 1 3.39 -13.68 17.48
CA MET A 1 3.16 -13.90 16.04
C MET A 1 2.50 -12.65 15.51
N SER A 2 3.26 -11.80 14.80
CA SER A 2 2.67 -10.62 14.15
C SER A 2 1.99 -11.08 12.88
N PHE A 3 0.66 -11.15 12.92
CA PHE A 3 -0.16 -11.34 11.74
C PHE A 3 -0.04 -10.06 10.92
N PHE A 4 0.91 -10.05 9.99
CA PHE A 4 1.03 -8.97 9.02
C PHE A 4 -0.13 -9.10 8.04
N ASP A 5 -1.17 -8.29 8.24
CA ASP A 5 -2.22 -8.01 7.26
C ASP A 5 -1.74 -6.94 6.26
N GLY A 6 -0.46 -6.98 5.91
CA GLY A 6 0.12 -6.09 4.91
C GLY A 6 -0.10 -6.68 3.53
N SER A 7 -0.39 -5.83 2.55
CA SER A 7 -0.40 -6.26 1.15
C SER A 7 1.01 -6.76 0.76
N ILE A 8 1.08 -7.95 0.16
CA ILE A 8 2.33 -8.58 -0.28
C ILE A 8 2.28 -8.73 -1.80
N GLY A 9 3.32 -8.24 -2.47
CA GLY A 9 3.52 -8.37 -3.91
C GLY A 9 4.68 -9.32 -4.23
N ARG A 10 4.62 -9.99 -5.38
CA ARG A 10 5.75 -10.77 -5.88
C ARG A 10 6.66 -9.86 -6.71
N CYS A 11 7.89 -9.65 -6.26
CA CYS A 11 8.86 -8.86 -7.01
C CYS A 11 9.68 -9.75 -7.94
N GLU A 12 9.55 -9.56 -9.25
CA GLU A 12 10.35 -10.30 -10.23
C GLU A 12 11.82 -9.85 -10.28
N ALA A 13 12.16 -8.66 -9.77
CA ALA A 13 13.54 -8.18 -9.75
C ALA A 13 14.41 -8.96 -8.75
N VAL A 14 13.83 -9.37 -7.62
CA VAL A 14 14.52 -10.13 -6.56
C VAL A 14 14.00 -11.56 -6.44
N HIS A 15 12.98 -11.93 -7.22
CA HIS A 15 12.31 -13.24 -7.21
C HIS A 15 11.74 -13.65 -5.84
N GLU A 16 11.40 -12.67 -5.00
CA GLU A 16 10.91 -12.86 -3.63
C GLU A 16 9.57 -12.15 -3.39
N MET A 17 8.90 -12.54 -2.31
CA MET A 17 7.70 -11.86 -1.82
C MET A 17 8.12 -10.61 -1.03
N VAL A 18 7.64 -9.45 -1.46
CA VAL A 18 7.96 -8.16 -0.84
C VAL A 18 6.69 -7.53 -0.26
N LEU A 19 6.82 -6.86 0.87
CA LEU A 19 5.73 -6.11 1.46
C LEU A 19 5.51 -4.83 0.64
N THR A 20 4.28 -4.60 0.20
CA THR A 20 3.90 -3.37 -0.52
C THR A 20 3.27 -2.33 0.39
N ASP A 21 3.06 -2.66 1.67
CA ASP A 21 2.64 -1.70 2.72
C ASP A 21 3.76 -0.73 3.13
N GLN A 22 5.01 -1.03 2.78
CA GLN A 22 6.14 -0.13 2.98
C GLN A 22 6.41 0.73 1.74
N THR A 23 7.25 1.75 1.89
CA THR A 23 7.66 2.58 0.75
C THR A 23 8.61 1.82 -0.19
N GLN A 24 8.57 2.14 -1.48
CA GLN A 24 9.48 1.56 -2.49
C GLN A 24 10.96 1.72 -2.07
N ARG A 25 11.32 2.85 -1.45
CA ARG A 25 12.68 3.09 -0.93
C ARG A 25 13.09 2.10 0.16
N GLN A 26 12.19 1.75 1.07
CA GLN A 26 12.48 0.77 2.12
C GLN A 26 12.63 -0.63 1.53
N CYS A 27 11.72 -1.03 0.65
CA CYS A 27 11.86 -2.31 -0.06
C CYS A 27 13.19 -2.39 -0.82
N ALA A 28 13.60 -1.31 -1.48
CA ALA A 28 14.88 -1.26 -2.20
C ALA A 28 16.10 -1.37 -1.27
N LEU A 29 16.04 -0.77 -0.08
CA LEU A 29 17.10 -0.88 0.93
C LEU A 29 17.17 -2.28 1.55
N GLU A 30 16.02 -2.91 1.80
CA GLU A 30 15.94 -4.24 2.43
C GLU A 30 16.37 -5.35 1.46
N HIS A 31 15.92 -5.30 0.21
CA HIS A 31 16.20 -6.34 -0.78
C HIS A 31 17.37 -5.99 -1.72
N GLY A 32 17.98 -4.82 -1.57
CA GLY A 32 19.10 -4.39 -2.40
C GLY A 32 18.72 -4.25 -3.88
N CYS A 33 17.56 -3.65 -4.17
CA CYS A 33 17.09 -3.48 -5.54
C CYS A 33 18.14 -2.74 -6.40
N PRO A 34 18.44 -3.22 -7.63
CA PRO A 34 19.46 -2.62 -8.47
C PRO A 34 19.06 -1.20 -8.89
N PRO A 35 19.94 -0.20 -8.76
CA PRO A 35 19.67 1.15 -9.22
C PRO A 35 19.56 1.19 -10.75
N GLY A 36 18.59 1.96 -11.27
CA GLY A 36 18.44 2.20 -12.72
C GLY A 36 17.51 1.23 -13.46
N ARG A 37 16.73 0.41 -12.76
CA ARG A 37 15.59 -0.32 -13.35
C ARG A 37 14.27 0.28 -12.87
N GLU A 38 13.28 0.31 -13.76
CA GLU A 38 11.90 0.59 -13.38
C GLU A 38 11.41 -0.53 -12.47
N CYS A 39 10.84 -0.16 -11.32
CA CYS A 39 10.36 -1.14 -10.36
C CYS A 39 9.09 -1.79 -10.91
N PRO A 40 9.00 -3.12 -11.03
CA PRO A 40 7.79 -3.78 -11.55
C PRO A 40 6.57 -3.62 -10.64
N LEU A 41 6.81 -3.22 -9.38
CA LEU A 41 5.80 -2.93 -8.37
C LEU A 41 5.66 -1.42 -8.13
N ASP A 42 6.14 -0.58 -9.05
CA ASP A 42 5.89 0.86 -9.01
C ASP A 42 4.38 1.14 -9.00
N GLY A 43 3.93 1.97 -8.05
CA GLY A 43 2.51 2.20 -7.81
C GLY A 43 1.79 1.16 -6.93
N CYS A 44 2.42 0.02 -6.59
CA CYS A 44 1.88 -0.92 -5.59
C CYS A 44 2.30 -0.58 -4.16
N PHE A 45 3.41 0.14 -3.99
CA PHE A 45 3.94 0.51 -2.68
C PHE A 45 3.15 1.65 -2.03
N ALA A 46 3.02 1.61 -0.70
CA ALA A 46 2.44 2.71 0.06
C ALA A 46 3.29 3.98 -0.06
N GLN A 47 2.62 5.13 -0.11
CA GLN A 47 3.29 6.43 -0.16
C GLN A 47 3.98 6.78 1.18
N VAL A 48 3.43 6.27 2.29
CA VAL A 48 3.96 6.42 3.64
C VAL A 48 3.98 5.05 4.32
N SER A 49 5.13 4.65 4.87
CA SER A 49 5.29 3.36 5.56
C SER A 49 4.50 3.35 6.87
N GLY A 50 3.65 2.35 7.07
CA GLY A 50 2.86 2.19 8.29
C GLY A 50 1.48 2.87 8.27
N LEU A 51 1.06 3.40 7.13
CA LEU A 51 -0.35 3.70 6.86
C LEU A 51 -0.81 2.70 5.81
N ALA A 52 -1.31 1.55 6.26
CA ALA A 52 -2.25 0.80 5.46
C ALA A 52 -3.42 1.75 5.23
N GLU A 53 -3.47 2.39 4.06
CA GLU A 53 -4.63 3.15 3.64
C GLU A 53 -5.76 2.14 3.49
N SER A 54 -6.42 1.89 4.61
CA SER A 54 -7.71 1.27 4.66
C SER A 54 -8.62 2.26 3.94
N ASP A 55 -8.75 2.07 2.62
CA ASP A 55 -9.85 2.58 1.81
C ASP A 55 -11.14 1.98 2.39
N MET A 56 -11.52 2.46 3.56
CA MET A 56 -12.90 2.44 3.98
C MET A 56 -13.54 3.56 3.18
N PRO A 57 -14.42 3.25 2.21
CA PRO A 57 -15.11 4.28 1.48
C PRO A 57 -15.84 5.14 2.51
N VAL A 58 -15.46 6.42 2.60
CA VAL A 58 -16.25 7.41 3.32
C VAL A 58 -17.62 7.36 2.65
N THR A 59 -18.55 6.68 3.32
CA THR A 59 -19.91 6.59 2.84
C THR A 59 -20.45 8.00 2.98
N GLY A 60 -20.44 8.73 1.87
CA GLY A 60 -21.18 9.97 1.73
C GLY A 60 -22.65 9.65 1.95
N GLU A 61 -23.09 9.72 3.20
CA GLU A 61 -24.50 9.78 3.55
C GLU A 61 -25.04 11.14 3.07
N THR A 62 -25.37 11.13 1.79
CA THR A 62 -26.13 12.16 1.11
C THR A 62 -27.54 12.18 1.69
N THR A 63 -27.91 13.32 2.25
CA THR A 63 -29.27 13.89 2.31
C THR A 63 -30.40 13.01 2.88
N ALA A 64 -31.02 13.48 3.98
CA ALA A 64 -32.44 13.78 4.05
C ALA A 64 -32.95 13.74 5.51
N LYS A 65 -33.36 14.91 6.01
CA LYS A 65 -34.70 15.19 6.60
C LYS A 65 -34.63 16.43 7.47
N ARG A 66 -34.64 17.60 6.82
CA ARG A 66 -35.33 18.77 7.40
C ARG A 66 -36.81 18.62 7.04
N PHE A 67 -37.60 18.05 7.95
CA PHE A 67 -39.05 18.25 7.92
C PHE A 67 -39.46 18.74 9.31
N ARG A 68 -39.50 20.07 9.45
CA ARG A 68 -40.31 20.74 10.46
C ARG A 68 -41.66 21.00 9.80
N HIS A 69 -42.72 20.42 10.35
CA HIS A 69 -44.03 21.04 10.35
C HIS A 69 -44.83 20.56 11.55
#